data_AF-A0A352E0N4-F1
#
_entry.id   AF-A0A352E0N4-F1
#
_cell.length_a   1.000
_cell.length_b   1.000
_cell.length_c   1.000
_cell.angle_alpha   90.00
_cell.angle_beta   90.00
_cell.angle_gamma   90.00
#
_symmetry.space_group_name_H-M   'P 1'
#
loop_
_entity.id
_entity.type
_entity.pdbx_description
1 polymer ?
#
loop_
_entity_poly.entity_id
_entity_poly.type
_entity_poly.pdbx_seq_one_letter_code
_entity_poly.pdbx_strand_id
1 'polypeptide(L)'
;AFETLISRSFTSAGVVAWNLSDKERVGDVVRMRGTLVNTTYGEEVPVEWLYPSNWNEKVVVWLDSSGRRAVIEQGDTAPSRMPSEISALLAGGTAVVAADLFHARELAVVGSETARQRTVKNPREFAGYTFGYNDPAIARSAQDVLTILAFLRNTEVPGHPRPSHVAVAGFGEAAPIVLAARTVAGPSIDSMAVDTGGFRFEALADWRHPLFLPG
;
A
#
# COMPACT_ATOMS: atom_id res chain seq x y z
N ALA A 1 -8.04 11.66 16.93
CA ALA A 1 -8.49 12.38 15.72
C ALA A 1 -8.25 11.54 14.46
N PHE A 2 -7.00 11.32 14.02
CA PHE A 2 -6.73 10.52 12.83
C PHE A 2 -7.22 9.07 12.89
N GLU A 3 -7.14 8.40 14.04
CA GLU A 3 -7.71 7.05 14.21
C GLU A 3 -9.22 7.00 13.89
N THR A 4 -9.96 8.05 14.23
CA THR A 4 -11.39 8.18 13.87
C THR A 4 -11.57 8.35 12.36
N LEU A 5 -10.69 9.08 11.70
CA LEU A 5 -10.76 9.33 10.25
C LEU A 5 -10.34 8.11 9.41
N ILE A 6 -9.42 7.30 9.92
CA ILE A 6 -8.95 6.06 9.29
C ILE A 6 -9.83 4.87 9.70
N SER A 7 -10.69 5.03 10.71
CA SER A 7 -11.58 4.01 11.26
C SER A 7 -10.86 2.76 11.81
N ARG A 8 -9.51 2.75 11.88
CA ARG A 8 -8.68 1.64 12.33
C ARG A 8 -7.33 2.10 12.89
N SER A 9 -6.74 1.23 13.69
CA SER A 9 -5.35 1.30 14.16
C SER A 9 -4.66 -0.04 13.99
N PHE A 10 -3.34 -0.09 14.21
CA PHE A 10 -2.58 -1.33 14.07
C PHE A 10 -3.13 -2.45 14.98
N THR A 11 -3.57 -2.12 16.18
CA THR A 11 -4.18 -3.08 17.13
C THR A 11 -5.51 -3.65 16.63
N SER A 12 -6.20 -2.94 15.73
CA SER A 12 -7.43 -3.39 15.08
C SER A 12 -7.24 -3.67 13.59
N ALA A 13 -6.00 -3.89 13.12
CA ALA A 13 -5.73 -4.15 11.71
C ALA A 13 -6.31 -5.48 11.21
N GLY A 14 -6.65 -6.41 12.12
CA GLY A 14 -7.25 -7.69 11.80
C GLY A 14 -6.24 -8.80 11.55
N VAL A 15 -6.74 -9.94 11.09
CA VAL A 15 -5.96 -11.14 10.77
C VAL A 15 -5.74 -11.23 9.27
N VAL A 16 -4.51 -11.51 8.86
CA VAL A 16 -4.11 -11.47 7.45
C VAL A 16 -3.53 -12.82 7.02
N ALA A 17 -4.10 -13.37 5.96
CA ALA A 17 -3.60 -14.55 5.25
C ALA A 17 -2.88 -14.13 3.97
N TRP A 18 -1.96 -14.97 3.50
CA TRP A 18 -1.25 -14.77 2.24
C TRP A 18 -1.66 -15.80 1.20
N ASN A 19 -2.23 -15.33 0.09
CA ASN A 19 -2.57 -16.15 -1.06
C ASN A 19 -1.52 -15.93 -2.16
N LEU A 20 -0.52 -16.81 -2.21
CA LEU A 20 0.50 -16.83 -3.24
C LEU A 20 -0.11 -17.26 -4.59
N SER A 21 0.08 -16.47 -5.63
CA SER A 21 -0.39 -16.79 -6.99
C SER A 21 0.73 -17.20 -7.93
N ASP A 22 1.90 -16.57 -7.82
CA ASP A 22 3.04 -16.84 -8.68
C ASP A 22 4.35 -16.71 -7.88
N LYS A 23 5.34 -17.52 -8.24
CA LYS A 23 6.65 -17.55 -7.59
C LYS A 23 7.73 -17.90 -8.59
N GLU A 24 8.68 -16.99 -8.76
CA GLU A 24 9.76 -17.10 -9.73
C GLU A 24 11.11 -16.79 -9.07
N ARG A 25 12.16 -17.49 -9.49
CA ARG A 25 13.55 -17.15 -9.12
C ARG A 25 14.19 -16.39 -10.30
N VAL A 26 14.63 -15.16 -10.04
CA VAL A 26 15.35 -14.33 -11.02
C VAL A 26 16.72 -13.98 -10.43
N GLY A 27 17.76 -14.72 -10.84
CA GLY A 27 19.08 -14.63 -10.21
C GLY A 27 19.02 -14.95 -8.72
N ASP A 28 19.54 -14.03 -7.90
CA ASP A 28 19.54 -14.14 -6.43
C ASP A 28 18.24 -13.69 -5.75
N VAL A 29 17.25 -13.23 -6.52
CA VAL A 29 15.99 -12.73 -5.98
C VAL A 29 14.86 -13.73 -6.25
N VAL A 30 14.06 -14.02 -5.24
CA VAL A 30 12.79 -14.71 -5.38
C VAL A 30 11.69 -13.67 -5.49
N ARG A 31 11.01 -13.66 -6.62
CA ARG A 31 9.84 -12.85 -6.87
C ARG A 31 8.58 -13.63 -6.50
N MET A 32 7.67 -13.03 -5.74
CA MET A 32 6.39 -13.66 -5.37
C MET A 32 5.25 -12.69 -5.58
N ARG A 33 4.27 -13.08 -6.39
CA ARG A 33 3.03 -12.34 -6.57
C ARG A 33 1.90 -13.05 -5.83
N GLY A 34 0.96 -12.26 -5.34
CA GLY A 34 -0.23 -12.79 -4.68
C GLY A 34 -1.06 -11.69 -4.05
N THR A 35 -1.95 -12.10 -3.14
CA THR A 35 -2.88 -11.21 -2.44
C THR A 35 -2.82 -11.46 -0.94
N LEU A 36 -2.61 -10.39 -0.16
CA LEU A 36 -2.86 -10.40 1.27
C LEU A 36 -4.37 -10.29 1.49
N VAL A 37 -4.95 -11.26 2.19
CA VAL A 37 -6.38 -11.31 2.47
C VAL A 37 -6.57 -11.01 3.95
N ASN A 38 -7.16 -9.85 4.24
CA ASN A 38 -7.60 -9.49 5.57
C ASN A 38 -8.91 -10.20 5.88
N THR A 39 -8.83 -11.34 6.58
CA THR A 39 -9.98 -12.21 6.83
C THR A 39 -10.95 -11.63 7.86
N THR A 40 -10.51 -10.64 8.66
CA THR A 40 -11.37 -9.92 9.60
C THR A 40 -12.33 -8.99 8.86
N TYR A 41 -11.87 -8.31 7.82
CA TYR A 41 -12.64 -7.28 7.10
C TYR A 41 -13.10 -7.70 5.70
N GLY A 42 -12.68 -8.86 5.21
CA GLY A 42 -12.99 -9.34 3.86
C GLY A 42 -12.34 -8.48 2.77
N GLU A 43 -11.14 -7.96 3.06
CA GLU A 43 -10.42 -7.05 2.18
C GLU A 43 -9.19 -7.72 1.59
N GLU A 44 -8.81 -7.29 0.40
CA GLU A 44 -7.71 -7.87 -0.35
C GLU A 44 -6.70 -6.79 -0.71
N VAL A 45 -5.41 -7.08 -0.60
CA VAL A 45 -4.31 -6.20 -1.01
C VAL A 45 -3.36 -6.99 -1.91
N PRO A 46 -3.43 -6.80 -3.24
CA PRO A 46 -2.49 -7.42 -4.16
C PRO A 46 -1.08 -6.88 -3.90
N VAL A 47 -0.11 -7.78 -3.74
CA VAL A 47 1.29 -7.40 -3.51
C VAL A 47 2.27 -8.18 -4.40
N GLU A 48 3.46 -7.61 -4.54
CA GLU A 48 4.62 -8.15 -5.25
C GLU A 48 5.81 -8.09 -4.29
N TRP A 49 6.36 -9.27 -3.97
CA TRP A 49 7.50 -9.42 -3.08
C TRP A 49 8.75 -9.65 -3.90
N LEU A 50 9.82 -8.94 -3.54
CA LEU A 50 11.18 -9.21 -3.99
C LEU A 50 12.00 -9.62 -2.77
N TYR A 51 12.35 -10.91 -2.72
CA TYR A 51 13.00 -11.52 -1.58
C TYR A 51 14.42 -11.97 -1.96
N PRO A 52 15.47 -11.30 -1.46
CA PRO A 52 16.84 -11.63 -1.83
C PRO A 52 17.35 -12.88 -1.10
N SER A 53 18.26 -13.63 -1.71
CA SER A 53 18.86 -14.84 -1.13
C SER A 53 19.69 -14.55 0.12
N ASN A 54 20.32 -13.37 0.19
CA ASN A 54 21.10 -12.86 1.31
C ASN A 54 20.26 -12.01 2.28
N TRP A 55 19.00 -12.37 2.50
CA TRP A 55 18.07 -11.55 3.29
C TRP A 55 18.60 -11.24 4.70
N ASN A 56 18.55 -9.96 5.06
CA ASN A 56 19.12 -9.40 6.30
C ASN A 56 18.06 -9.07 7.36
N GLU A 57 16.91 -9.76 7.31
CA GLU A 57 15.74 -9.57 8.19
C GLU A 57 15.01 -8.22 8.05
N LYS A 58 15.40 -7.38 7.09
CA LYS A 58 14.74 -6.09 6.84
C LYS A 58 13.78 -6.18 5.67
N VAL A 59 12.69 -5.42 5.78
CA VAL A 59 11.69 -5.25 4.74
C VAL A 59 11.44 -3.76 4.51
N VAL A 60 11.36 -3.35 3.24
CA VAL A 60 10.82 -2.05 2.82
C VAL A 60 9.51 -2.29 2.09
N VAL A 61 8.43 -1.69 2.60
CA VAL A 61 7.16 -1.57 1.88
C VAL A 61 7.26 -0.33 0.99
N TRP A 62 7.35 -0.53 -0.33
CA TRP A 62 7.56 0.51 -1.33
C TRP A 62 6.25 0.83 -2.04
N LEU A 63 5.75 2.05 -1.88
CA LEU A 63 4.42 2.46 -2.32
C LEU A 63 4.50 3.72 -3.19
N ASP A 64 4.02 3.61 -4.43
CA ASP A 64 3.82 4.73 -5.36
C ASP A 64 2.59 4.48 -6.26
N SER A 65 2.33 5.38 -7.21
CA SER A 65 1.19 5.33 -8.12
C SER A 65 1.23 4.16 -9.12
N SER A 66 2.39 3.52 -9.32
CA SER A 66 2.55 2.34 -10.18
C SER A 66 2.19 1.04 -9.48
N GLY A 67 1.89 1.08 -8.17
CA GLY A 67 1.47 -0.08 -7.39
C GLY A 67 2.52 -1.20 -7.39
N ARG A 68 2.12 -2.46 -7.64
CA ARG A 68 3.05 -3.59 -7.75
C ARG A 68 4.11 -3.44 -8.84
N ARG A 69 3.86 -2.61 -9.84
CA ARG A 69 4.82 -2.34 -10.93
C ARG A 69 5.91 -1.35 -10.52
N ALA A 70 5.77 -0.68 -9.37
CA ALA A 70 6.79 0.23 -8.82
C ALA A 70 8.19 -0.40 -8.74
N VAL A 71 8.24 -1.71 -8.53
CA VAL A 71 9.50 -2.44 -8.34
C VAL A 71 10.03 -3.09 -9.61
N ILE A 72 9.29 -3.00 -10.73
CA ILE A 72 9.65 -3.58 -12.03
C ILE A 72 9.18 -2.65 -13.16
N GLU A 73 10.12 -1.98 -13.80
CA GLU A 73 9.94 -1.26 -15.04
C GLU A 73 9.60 -2.25 -16.16
N GLN A 74 8.40 -2.15 -16.73
CA GLN A 74 8.06 -2.86 -17.96
C GLN A 74 8.41 -1.97 -19.15
N GLY A 75 9.29 -2.43 -20.03
CA GLY A 75 9.46 -1.83 -21.35
C GLY A 75 8.49 -2.49 -22.34
N ASP A 76 7.85 -1.70 -23.20
CA ASP A 76 6.97 -2.23 -24.27
C ASP A 76 7.73 -3.12 -25.26
N THR A 77 9.03 -2.86 -25.45
CA THR A 77 9.92 -3.60 -26.38
C THR A 77 11.25 -3.99 -25.73
N ALA A 78 11.45 -3.70 -24.44
CA ALA A 78 12.68 -3.95 -23.70
C ALA A 78 12.42 -4.93 -22.54
N PRO A 79 13.41 -5.77 -22.16
CA PRO A 79 13.25 -6.66 -21.03
C PRO A 79 12.90 -5.86 -19.77
N SER A 80 12.00 -6.42 -18.95
CA SER A 80 11.64 -5.79 -17.68
C SER A 80 12.87 -5.51 -16.84
N ARG A 81 12.99 -4.30 -16.32
CA ARG A 81 14.15 -3.82 -15.54
C ARG A 81 13.71 -3.46 -14.14
N MET A 82 14.59 -3.66 -13.16
CA MET A 82 14.36 -3.22 -11.79
C MET A 82 14.92 -1.81 -11.59
N PRO A 83 14.18 -0.88 -10.94
CA PRO A 83 14.72 0.44 -10.61
C PRO A 83 16.00 0.35 -9.78
N SER A 84 16.84 1.37 -9.85
CA SER A 84 18.18 1.36 -9.25
C SER A 84 18.14 1.30 -7.72
N GLU A 85 17.17 1.97 -7.13
CA GLU A 85 16.90 2.08 -5.70
C GLU A 85 16.47 0.72 -5.14
N ILE A 86 15.57 0.03 -5.85
CA ILE A 86 15.12 -1.33 -5.52
C ILE A 86 16.29 -2.31 -5.63
N SER A 87 17.10 -2.17 -6.68
CA SER A 87 18.31 -2.99 -6.87
C SER A 87 19.31 -2.81 -5.72
N ALA A 88 19.51 -1.58 -5.25
CA ALA A 88 20.40 -1.29 -4.13
C ALA A 88 19.90 -1.89 -2.81
N LEU A 89 18.59 -1.82 -2.54
CA LEU A 89 17.98 -2.45 -1.35
C LEU A 89 18.20 -3.97 -1.35
N LEU A 90 17.92 -4.63 -2.47
CA LEU A 90 18.05 -6.07 -2.61
C LEU A 90 19.51 -6.53 -2.53
N ALA A 91 20.44 -5.80 -3.16
CA ALA A 91 21.87 -6.09 -3.06
C ALA A 91 22.36 -6.00 -1.60
N GLY A 92 21.82 -5.06 -0.82
CA GLY A 92 22.05 -4.94 0.62
C GLY A 92 21.38 -6.02 1.47
N GLY A 93 20.59 -6.92 0.88
CA GLY A 93 19.86 -7.99 1.56
C GLY A 93 18.48 -7.58 2.09
N THR A 94 18.00 -6.37 1.79
CA THR A 94 16.68 -5.92 2.25
C THR A 94 15.59 -6.36 1.28
N ALA A 95 14.59 -7.08 1.78
CA ALA A 95 13.43 -7.47 0.98
C ALA A 95 12.53 -6.26 0.69
N VAL A 96 11.83 -6.31 -0.44
CA VAL A 96 10.94 -5.22 -0.88
C VAL A 96 9.54 -5.76 -1.13
N VAL A 97 8.52 -5.00 -0.74
CA VAL A 97 7.11 -5.30 -1.00
C VAL A 97 6.48 -4.12 -1.70
N ALA A 98 5.92 -4.31 -2.89
CA ALA A 98 5.06 -3.34 -3.55
C ALA A 98 3.60 -3.78 -3.49
N ALA A 99 2.66 -2.83 -3.51
CA ALA A 99 1.24 -3.11 -3.31
C ALA A 99 0.35 -2.26 -4.21
N ASP A 100 -0.75 -2.85 -4.69
CA ASP A 100 -1.83 -2.12 -5.34
C ASP A 100 -2.81 -1.62 -4.27
N LEU A 101 -2.63 -0.39 -3.78
CA LEU A 101 -3.50 0.19 -2.75
C LEU A 101 -4.90 0.50 -3.28
N PHE A 102 -5.89 0.56 -2.39
CA PHE A 102 -7.31 0.73 -2.70
C PHE A 102 -7.59 1.91 -3.65
N HIS A 103 -7.03 3.10 -3.37
CA HIS A 103 -7.24 4.27 -4.22
C HIS A 103 -6.83 3.98 -5.67
N ALA A 104 -5.61 3.51 -5.91
CA ALA A 104 -5.06 3.22 -7.23
C ALA A 104 -5.89 2.15 -7.97
N ARG A 105 -6.34 1.11 -7.24
CA ARG A 105 -7.22 0.07 -7.80
C ARG A 105 -8.57 0.63 -8.23
N GLU A 106 -9.14 1.56 -7.46
CA GLU A 106 -10.37 2.25 -7.85
C GLU A 106 -10.17 3.13 -9.10
N LEU A 107 -9.02 3.81 -9.25
CA LEU A 107 -8.76 4.65 -10.43
C LEU A 107 -8.59 3.83 -11.71
N ALA A 108 -7.94 2.67 -11.60
CA ALA A 108 -7.71 1.77 -12.73
C ALA A 108 -9.01 1.23 -13.36
N VAL A 109 -10.09 1.10 -12.58
CA VAL A 109 -11.40 0.63 -13.05
C VAL A 109 -12.16 1.72 -13.83
N VAL A 110 -11.92 3.00 -13.53
CA VAL A 110 -12.72 4.11 -14.06
C VAL A 110 -12.15 4.67 -15.37
N GLY A 111 -10.85 4.48 -15.66
CA GLY A 111 -10.16 5.07 -16.82
C GLY A 111 -9.96 6.57 -16.63
N SER A 112 -8.72 7.05 -16.59
CA SER A 112 -8.45 8.41 -16.12
C SER A 112 -8.67 9.49 -17.18
N GLU A 113 -9.47 10.49 -16.82
CA GLU A 113 -9.05 11.91 -16.88
C GLU A 113 -9.49 12.68 -15.62
N THR A 114 -10.50 12.20 -14.88
CA THR A 114 -10.86 12.71 -13.54
C THR A 114 -11.24 11.55 -12.63
N ALA A 115 -10.24 10.88 -12.05
CA ALA A 115 -10.49 9.70 -11.26
C ALA A 115 -11.21 10.09 -9.95
N ARG A 116 -12.52 9.84 -9.89
CA ARG A 116 -13.42 10.24 -8.80
C ARG A 116 -13.86 9.01 -8.02
N GLN A 117 -13.84 9.11 -6.70
CA GLN A 117 -14.45 8.13 -5.81
C GLN A 117 -15.92 7.91 -6.17
N ARG A 118 -16.36 6.66 -5.97
CA ARG A 118 -17.77 6.28 -6.08
C ARG A 118 -18.60 7.01 -5.02
N THR A 119 -19.84 7.29 -5.35
CA THR A 119 -20.79 7.93 -4.45
C THR A 119 -21.98 7.01 -4.24
N VAL A 120 -22.67 7.19 -3.12
CA VAL A 120 -24.00 6.59 -2.97
C VAL A 120 -24.98 7.27 -3.94
N LYS A 121 -25.99 6.52 -4.41
CA LYS A 121 -27.02 7.08 -5.31
C LYS A 121 -27.88 8.08 -4.52
N ASN A 122 -27.67 9.37 -4.75
CA ASN A 122 -28.42 10.45 -4.12
C ASN A 122 -28.55 11.64 -5.10
N PRO A 123 -29.72 12.27 -5.23
CA PRO A 123 -29.90 13.44 -6.10
C PRO A 123 -29.13 14.69 -5.65
N ARG A 124 -28.62 14.73 -4.39
CA ARG A 124 -27.85 15.86 -3.87
C ARG A 124 -26.38 15.50 -3.76
N GLU A 125 -25.52 16.35 -4.31
CA GLU A 125 -24.07 16.20 -4.21
C GLU A 125 -23.57 16.81 -2.90
N PHE A 126 -23.39 15.96 -1.89
CA PHE A 126 -22.79 16.34 -0.62
C PHE A 126 -21.96 15.18 -0.07
N ALA A 127 -20.71 15.48 0.30
CA ALA A 127 -19.74 14.50 0.77
C ALA A 127 -20.26 13.66 1.96
N GLY A 128 -21.01 14.29 2.86
CA GLY A 128 -21.56 13.62 4.05
C GLY A 128 -22.53 12.48 3.73
N TYR A 129 -23.20 12.48 2.57
CA TYR A 129 -24.05 11.34 2.19
C TYR A 129 -23.24 10.09 1.86
N THR A 130 -22.01 10.24 1.36
CA THR A 130 -21.14 9.11 1.04
C THR A 130 -20.26 8.78 2.25
N PHE A 131 -19.50 9.75 2.76
CA PHE A 131 -18.48 9.50 3.77
C PHE A 131 -18.96 9.58 5.21
N GLY A 132 -20.25 9.85 5.44
CA GLY A 132 -20.85 9.67 6.77
C GLY A 132 -20.99 8.20 7.19
N TYR A 133 -20.98 7.27 6.22
CA TYR A 133 -21.20 5.83 6.44
C TYR A 133 -20.19 4.93 5.73
N ASN A 134 -19.34 5.47 4.84
CA ASN A 134 -18.35 4.72 4.09
C ASN A 134 -16.97 5.32 4.26
N ASP A 135 -15.96 4.47 4.42
CA ASP A 135 -14.56 4.92 4.46
C ASP A 135 -14.15 5.51 3.09
N PRO A 136 -13.53 6.71 3.06
CA PRO A 136 -12.97 7.28 1.84
C PRO A 136 -11.77 6.45 1.34
N ALA A 137 -11.45 6.56 0.06
CA ALA A 137 -10.40 5.78 -0.59
C ALA A 137 -9.01 5.96 0.05
N ILE A 138 -8.68 7.16 0.55
CA ILE A 138 -7.45 7.41 1.32
C ILE A 138 -7.44 6.66 2.65
N ALA A 139 -8.57 6.59 3.37
CA ALA A 139 -8.68 5.82 4.61
C ALA A 139 -8.56 4.32 4.32
N ARG A 140 -9.26 3.81 3.31
CA ARG A 140 -9.10 2.41 2.86
C ARG A 140 -7.68 2.08 2.41
N SER A 141 -7.00 3.01 1.73
CA SER A 141 -5.61 2.80 1.36
C SER A 141 -4.67 2.80 2.58
N ALA A 142 -4.95 3.59 3.61
CA ALA A 142 -4.21 3.51 4.87
C ALA A 142 -4.49 2.19 5.60
N GLN A 143 -5.72 1.67 5.53
CA GLN A 143 -6.09 0.35 6.05
C GLN A 143 -5.39 -0.79 5.27
N ASP A 144 -5.18 -0.65 3.96
CA ASP A 144 -4.35 -1.57 3.16
C ASP A 144 -2.90 -1.57 3.68
N VAL A 145 -2.32 -0.41 4.01
CA VAL A 145 -0.99 -0.32 4.63
C VAL A 145 -0.98 -1.04 5.99
N LEU A 146 -2.00 -0.85 6.82
CA LEU A 146 -2.13 -1.56 8.09
C LEU A 146 -2.24 -3.09 7.89
N THR A 147 -2.90 -3.55 6.82
CA THR A 147 -2.98 -4.97 6.46
C THR A 147 -1.60 -5.54 6.12
N ILE A 148 -0.78 -4.81 5.35
CA ILE A 148 0.61 -5.21 5.05
C ILE A 148 1.42 -5.30 6.35
N LEU A 149 1.31 -4.30 7.23
CA LEU A 149 2.02 -4.28 8.50
C LEU A 149 1.59 -5.41 9.44
N ALA A 150 0.29 -5.71 9.50
CA ALA A 150 -0.25 -6.80 10.29
C ALA A 150 0.29 -8.15 9.82
N PHE A 151 0.39 -8.35 8.51
CA PHE A 151 1.03 -9.55 7.95
C PHE A 151 2.49 -9.66 8.37
N LEU A 152 3.29 -8.59 8.16
CA LEU A 152 4.72 -8.58 8.48
C LEU A 152 5.02 -8.80 9.96
N ARG A 153 4.16 -8.31 10.86
CA ARG A 153 4.41 -8.35 12.31
C ARG A 153 3.77 -9.53 13.02
N ASN A 154 2.63 -10.02 12.55
CA ASN A 154 1.82 -10.98 13.30
C ASN A 154 1.73 -12.35 12.61
N THR A 155 1.73 -12.40 11.28
CA THR A 155 1.52 -13.66 10.55
C THR A 155 2.77 -14.53 10.61
N GLU A 156 2.58 -15.81 10.94
CA GLU A 156 3.64 -16.81 10.90
C GLU A 156 3.69 -17.43 9.50
N VAL A 157 4.87 -17.44 8.89
CA VAL A 157 5.10 -18.04 7.58
C VAL A 157 6.12 -19.16 7.74
N PRO A 158 5.75 -20.43 7.48
CA PRO A 158 6.67 -21.55 7.62
C PRO A 158 7.96 -21.34 6.81
N GLY A 159 9.12 -21.47 7.47
CA GLY A 159 10.43 -21.30 6.84
C GLY A 159 10.87 -19.85 6.61
N HIS A 160 10.08 -18.86 7.05
CA HIS A 160 10.40 -17.44 6.94
C HIS A 160 10.19 -16.75 8.29
N PRO A 161 11.26 -16.42 9.03
CA PRO A 161 11.09 -15.72 10.29
C PRO A 161 10.54 -14.31 10.04
N ARG A 162 9.92 -13.73 11.07
CA ARG A 162 9.39 -12.37 10.99
C ARG A 162 10.54 -11.37 10.77
N PRO A 163 10.35 -10.32 9.94
CA PRO A 163 11.33 -9.26 9.81
C PRO A 163 11.60 -8.58 11.16
N SER A 164 12.87 -8.36 11.48
CA SER A 164 13.27 -7.57 12.64
C SER A 164 13.12 -6.07 12.41
N HIS A 165 13.12 -5.63 11.14
CA HIS A 165 12.91 -4.22 10.77
C HIS A 165 11.93 -4.05 9.60
N VAL A 166 10.94 -3.17 9.76
CA VAL A 166 9.95 -2.80 8.75
C VAL A 166 10.01 -1.30 8.49
N ALA A 167 10.42 -0.95 7.26
CA ALA A 167 10.38 0.41 6.75
C ALA A 167 9.22 0.59 5.76
N VAL A 168 8.64 1.80 5.70
CA VAL A 168 7.62 2.15 4.69
C VAL A 168 8.08 3.37 3.90
N ALA A 169 8.12 3.23 2.58
CA ALA A 169 8.45 4.30 1.65
C ALA A 169 7.21 4.67 0.83
N GLY A 170 6.83 5.95 0.81
CA GLY A 170 5.66 6.45 0.11
C GLY A 170 5.98 7.63 -0.81
N PHE A 171 5.65 7.52 -2.09
CA PHE A 171 5.96 8.53 -3.11
C PHE A 171 4.71 9.02 -3.83
N GLY A 172 4.67 10.31 -4.19
CA GLY A 172 3.57 10.92 -4.93
C GLY A 172 2.22 10.77 -4.20
N GLU A 173 1.21 10.24 -4.89
CA GLU A 173 -0.13 10.03 -4.32
C GLU A 173 -0.15 9.03 -3.15
N ALA A 174 0.83 8.12 -3.07
CA ALA A 174 0.95 7.20 -1.93
C ALA A 174 1.51 7.87 -0.67
N ALA A 175 2.24 8.99 -0.80
CA ALA A 175 2.85 9.67 0.34
C ALA A 175 1.83 10.16 1.40
N PRO A 176 0.74 10.88 1.06
CA PRO A 176 -0.27 11.25 2.05
C PRO A 176 -0.97 10.04 2.69
N ILE A 177 -1.10 8.92 1.97
CA ILE A 177 -1.65 7.67 2.52
C ILE A 177 -0.70 7.07 3.56
N VAL A 178 0.59 6.98 3.24
CA VAL A 178 1.62 6.48 4.16
C VAL A 178 1.71 7.35 5.41
N LEU A 179 1.64 8.66 5.25
CA LEU A 179 1.57 9.60 6.37
C LEU A 179 0.33 9.36 7.24
N ALA A 180 -0.84 9.17 6.63
CA ALA A 180 -2.07 8.86 7.35
C ALA A 180 -1.96 7.53 8.11
N ALA A 181 -1.48 6.46 7.46
CA ALA A 181 -1.25 5.16 8.10
C ALA A 181 -0.26 5.25 9.27
N ARG A 182 0.81 6.06 9.14
CA ARG A 182 1.81 6.25 10.19
C ARG A 182 1.20 6.72 11.51
N THR A 183 0.17 7.58 11.45
CA THR A 183 -0.51 8.12 12.65
C THR A 183 -1.24 7.07 13.47
N VAL A 184 -1.60 5.93 12.84
CA VAL A 184 -2.38 4.85 13.45
C VAL A 184 -1.64 3.51 13.51
N ALA A 185 -0.42 3.46 12.96
CA ALA A 185 0.43 2.26 12.90
C ALA A 185 1.11 1.90 14.23
N GLY A 186 1.15 2.81 15.21
CA GLY A 186 1.89 2.59 16.46
C GLY A 186 3.37 2.27 16.22
N PRO A 187 3.97 1.27 16.91
CA PRO A 187 5.37 0.88 16.72
C PRO A 187 5.59 -0.07 15.54
N SER A 188 4.57 -0.40 14.75
CA SER A 188 4.71 -1.41 13.67
C SER A 188 5.59 -0.93 12.49
N ILE A 189 5.82 0.37 12.36
CA ILE A 189 6.74 0.99 11.39
C ILE A 189 7.98 1.48 12.14
N ASP A 190 9.15 0.89 11.84
CA ASP A 190 10.41 1.27 12.48
C ASP A 190 11.03 2.52 11.85
N SER A 191 10.85 2.68 10.53
CA SER A 191 11.36 3.83 9.78
C SER A 191 10.46 4.16 8.60
N MET A 192 10.44 5.42 8.19
CA MET A 192 9.59 5.88 7.11
C MET A 192 10.31 6.92 6.26
N ALA A 193 10.14 6.82 4.94
CA ALA A 193 10.56 7.84 3.99
C ALA A 193 9.35 8.24 3.15
N VAL A 194 9.12 9.55 2.99
CA VAL A 194 8.01 10.04 2.18
C VAL A 194 8.46 11.18 1.29
N ASP A 195 8.03 11.15 0.04
CA ASP A 195 8.13 12.26 -0.89
C ASP A 195 6.74 12.56 -1.44
N THR A 196 6.18 13.71 -1.06
CA THR A 196 4.83 14.09 -1.46
C THR A 196 4.75 14.59 -2.89
N GLY A 197 5.88 14.80 -3.58
CA GLY A 197 5.88 15.40 -4.92
C GLY A 197 5.20 16.78 -4.97
N GLY A 198 5.13 17.49 -3.84
CA GLY A 198 4.43 18.77 -3.71
C GLY A 198 2.94 18.68 -3.36
N PHE A 199 2.37 17.49 -3.14
CA PHE A 199 0.96 17.35 -2.76
C PHE A 199 0.58 18.15 -1.51
N ARG A 200 -0.58 18.84 -1.58
CA ARG A 200 -1.22 19.56 -0.48
C ARG A 200 -2.73 19.29 -0.49
N PHE A 201 -3.31 19.03 0.68
CA PHE A 201 -4.76 18.83 0.80
C PHE A 201 -5.57 20.07 0.37
N GLU A 202 -5.02 21.28 0.52
CA GLU A 202 -5.69 22.52 0.09
C GLU A 202 -5.93 22.60 -1.43
N ALA A 203 -5.15 21.86 -2.22
CA ALA A 203 -5.31 21.80 -3.67
C ALA A 203 -6.48 20.90 -4.11
N LEU A 204 -7.09 20.15 -3.19
CA LEU A 204 -8.23 19.29 -3.49
C LEU A 204 -9.51 20.11 -3.60
N ALA A 205 -9.89 20.46 -4.83
CA ALA A 205 -11.13 21.16 -5.14
C ALA A 205 -12.36 20.23 -5.32
N ASP A 206 -12.14 18.92 -5.33
CA ASP A 206 -13.20 17.91 -5.55
C ASP A 206 -13.27 16.98 -4.33
N TRP A 207 -14.43 16.95 -3.66
CA TRP A 207 -14.67 16.04 -2.52
C TRP A 207 -14.66 14.57 -2.94
N ARG A 208 -14.77 14.29 -4.24
CA ARG A 208 -14.64 12.94 -4.80
C ARG A 208 -13.20 12.61 -5.17
N HIS A 209 -12.22 13.48 -4.94
CA HIS A 209 -10.82 13.17 -5.20
C HIS A 209 -10.39 11.94 -4.38
N PRO A 210 -9.58 10.99 -4.89
CA PRO A 210 -9.23 9.75 -4.18
C PRO A 210 -8.47 9.98 -2.87
N LEU A 211 -7.70 11.07 -2.82
CA LEU A 211 -6.98 11.53 -1.64
C LEU A 211 -7.81 12.45 -0.71
N PHE A 212 -9.10 12.65 -1.00
CA PHE A 212 -9.97 13.45 -0.13
C PHE A 212 -10.23 12.71 1.19
N LEU A 213 -9.89 13.35 2.30
CA LEU A 213 -10.19 12.89 3.65
C LEU A 213 -11.15 13.91 4.30
N PRO A 214 -12.40 13.53 4.61
CA PRO A 214 -13.35 14.42 5.28
C PRO A 214 -12.94 14.61 6.75
N GLY A 215 -12.88 15.85 7.23
CA GLY A 215 -12.52 16.17 8.61
C GLY A 215 -12.23 17.64 8.82
#